data_AF-A0A7W1EB24-F1
#
_entry.id   AF-A0A7W1EB24-F1
#
_cell.length_a   1.000
_cell.length_b   1.000
_cell.length_c   1.000
_cell.angle_alpha   90.00
_cell.angle_beta   90.00
_cell.angle_gamma   90.00
#
_symmetry.space_group_name_H-M   'P 1'
#
loop_
_entity.id
_entity.type
_entity.pdbx_description
1 polymer ?
#
loop_
_entity_poly.entity_id
_entity_poly.type
_entity_poly.pdbx_seq_one_letter_code
_entity_poly.pdbx_strand_id
1 'polypeptide(L)'
;RVQPRDAKKDERIAPAVTVAVEDAAGNPVTSPGFQVTLDLARSSDERIRLRGDLSRRTEEGVAVFDDLRVDSEAGDLRLRAQADGLSDVESASFEIRDD
;
A
#
# COMPACT_ATOMS: atom_id res chain seq x y z
N ARG A 1 -7.74 -8.79 -2.48
CA ARG A 1 -6.74 -7.77 -2.06
C ARG A 1 -7.22 -7.15 -0.76
N VAL A 2 -6.31 -6.85 0.16
CA VAL A 2 -6.62 -6.28 1.49
C VAL A 2 -6.26 -4.80 1.47
N GLN A 3 -7.24 -3.96 1.79
CA GLN A 3 -7.09 -2.50 1.84
C GLN A 3 -6.48 -2.06 3.18
N PRO A 4 -5.79 -0.90 3.24
CA PRO A 4 -5.43 -0.29 4.50
C PRO A 4 -6.70 0.05 5.30
N ARG A 5 -6.54 0.11 6.61
CA ARG A 5 -7.56 0.54 7.56
C ARG A 5 -6.97 1.61 8.45
N ASP A 6 -7.86 2.29 9.16
CA ASP A 6 -7.47 3.28 10.14
C ASP A 6 -6.52 2.67 11.18
N ALA A 7 -5.50 3.43 11.53
CA ALA A 7 -4.49 3.00 12.48
C ALA A 7 -4.09 4.18 13.37
N LYS A 8 -3.38 3.87 14.44
CA LYS A 8 -2.75 4.89 15.26
C LYS A 8 -1.42 5.29 14.66
N LYS A 9 -0.99 6.52 14.92
CA LYS A 9 0.34 7.00 14.57
C LYS A 9 1.41 6.02 15.07
N ASP A 10 2.40 5.73 14.23
CA ASP A 10 3.52 4.80 14.47
C ASP A 10 3.12 3.32 14.72
N GLU A 11 1.83 2.99 14.77
CA GLU A 11 1.34 1.62 14.80
C GLU A 11 1.25 1.00 13.41
N ARG A 12 1.27 -0.34 13.35
CA ARG A 12 1.11 -1.07 12.08
C ARG A 12 -0.31 -0.89 11.58
N ILE A 13 -0.43 -0.60 10.30
CA ILE A 13 -1.69 -0.73 9.56
C ILE A 13 -2.03 -2.23 9.51
N ALA A 14 -3.09 -2.60 10.23
CA ALA A 14 -3.54 -3.98 10.35
C ALA A 14 -5.01 -4.12 9.93
N PRO A 15 -5.38 -5.19 9.19
CA PRO A 15 -4.54 -6.29 8.70
C PRO A 15 -3.53 -5.84 7.62
N ALA A 16 -2.54 -6.71 7.35
CA ALA A 16 -1.52 -6.46 6.33
C ALA A 16 -2.15 -6.14 4.97
N VAL A 17 -1.64 -5.09 4.32
CA VAL A 17 -2.13 -4.62 3.02
C VAL A 17 -1.63 -5.58 1.94
N THR A 18 -2.49 -5.93 0.99
CA THR A 18 -2.09 -6.78 -0.14
C THR A 18 -2.45 -6.17 -1.47
N VAL A 19 -1.48 -6.17 -2.38
CA VAL A 19 -1.63 -5.72 -3.76
C VAL A 19 -1.51 -6.94 -4.66
N ALA A 20 -2.51 -7.19 -5.50
CA ALA A 20 -2.38 -8.22 -6.52
C ALA A 20 -2.04 -7.60 -7.88
N VAL A 21 -1.35 -8.37 -8.71
CA VAL A 21 -1.12 -8.05 -10.12
C VAL A 21 -1.88 -9.07 -10.93
N GLU A 22 -2.76 -8.58 -11.79
CA GLU A 22 -3.68 -9.39 -12.59
C GLU A 22 -3.53 -9.02 -14.07
N ASP A 23 -3.82 -9.98 -14.95
CA ASP A 23 -3.93 -9.74 -16.39
C ASP A 23 -5.26 -9.02 -16.74
N ALA A 24 -5.45 -8.72 -18.03
CA ALA A 24 -6.67 -8.06 -18.51
C ALA A 24 -7.96 -8.89 -18.33
N ALA A 25 -7.83 -10.19 -18.06
CA ALA A 25 -8.94 -11.10 -17.78
C ALA A 25 -9.19 -11.28 -16.26
N GLY A 26 -8.39 -10.64 -15.40
CA GLY A 26 -8.50 -10.71 -13.94
C GLY A 26 -7.78 -11.91 -13.31
N ASN A 27 -6.93 -12.62 -14.05
CA ASN A 27 -6.15 -13.73 -13.49
C ASN A 27 -4.86 -13.22 -12.85
N PRO A 28 -4.41 -13.78 -11.70
CA PRO A 28 -3.16 -13.37 -11.08
C PRO A 28 -1.96 -13.73 -11.96
N VAL A 29 -1.03 -12.78 -12.11
CA VAL A 29 0.21 -13.02 -12.84
C VAL A 29 1.25 -13.62 -11.90
N THR A 30 1.46 -14.92 -12.00
CA THR A 30 2.30 -15.67 -11.06
C THR A 30 3.78 -15.73 -11.46
N SER A 31 4.12 -15.51 -12.73
CA SER A 31 5.51 -15.50 -13.22
C SER A 31 5.68 -14.67 -14.50
N PRO A 32 6.73 -13.81 -14.60
CA PRO A 32 7.60 -13.40 -13.49
C PRO A 32 6.82 -12.57 -12.46
N GLY A 33 7.19 -12.65 -11.19
CA GLY A 33 6.63 -11.76 -10.18
C GLY A 33 7.07 -10.31 -10.41
N PHE A 34 6.19 -9.36 -10.11
CA PHE A 34 6.40 -7.92 -10.25
C PHE A 34 6.96 -7.31 -8.96
N GLN A 35 7.81 -6.29 -9.10
CA GLN A 35 8.18 -5.43 -7.98
C GLN A 35 7.07 -4.39 -7.79
N VAL A 36 6.37 -4.44 -6.66
CA VAL A 36 5.34 -3.47 -6.29
C VAL A 36 5.92 -2.52 -5.26
N THR A 37 5.77 -1.22 -5.49
CA THR A 37 6.14 -0.17 -4.54
C THR A 37 4.88 0.55 -4.05
N LEU A 38 4.84 0.86 -2.75
CA LEU A 38 3.77 1.63 -2.11
C LEU A 38 4.28 3.00 -1.65
N ASP A 39 3.45 4.02 -1.88
CA ASP A 39 3.64 5.36 -1.35
C ASP A 39 2.29 6.03 -1.02
N LEU A 40 2.31 7.28 -0.55
CA LEU A 40 1.08 8.04 -0.30
C LEU A 40 0.68 8.81 -1.56
N ALA A 41 -0.54 8.58 -2.06
CA ALA A 41 -1.02 9.11 -3.34
C ALA A 41 -0.99 10.64 -3.43
N ARG A 42 -1.24 11.32 -2.30
CA ARG A 42 -0.97 12.74 -2.06
C ARG A 42 -0.86 12.95 -0.57
N SER A 43 0.28 13.47 -0.12
CA SER A 43 0.34 14.23 1.11
C SER A 43 0.62 15.68 0.75
N SER A 44 -0.21 16.61 1.22
CA SER A 44 0.08 18.06 1.15
C SER A 44 1.19 18.46 2.11
N ASP A 45 1.59 17.57 3.02
CA ASP A 45 2.58 17.80 4.06
C ASP A 45 3.71 16.77 3.98
N GLU A 46 4.93 17.23 3.71
CA GLU A 46 6.13 16.39 3.61
C GLU A 46 6.52 15.69 4.92
N ARG A 47 5.88 16.06 6.03
CA ARG A 47 6.06 15.41 7.34
C ARG A 47 5.29 14.10 7.44
N ILE A 48 4.16 13.94 6.72
CA ILE A 48 3.38 12.71 6.73
C ILE A 48 4.06 11.71 5.80
N ARG A 49 4.60 10.63 6.36
CA ARG A 49 5.36 9.67 5.57
C ARG A 49 4.95 8.23 5.89
N LEU A 50 4.83 7.45 4.82
CA LEU A 50 4.71 6.00 4.92
C LEU A 50 6.06 5.40 5.33
N ARG A 51 6.01 4.41 6.23
CA ARG A 51 7.15 3.71 6.82
C ARG A 51 6.97 2.20 6.68
N GLY A 52 8.09 1.48 6.79
CA GLY A 52 8.17 0.03 6.68
C GLY A 52 8.76 -0.44 5.36
N ASP A 53 8.51 -1.71 5.02
CA ASP A 53 8.93 -2.32 3.76
C ASP A 53 8.02 -1.88 2.61
N LEU A 54 8.37 -0.76 1.97
CA LEU A 54 7.53 -0.15 0.92
C LEU A 54 7.66 -0.79 -0.45
N SER A 55 8.57 -1.75 -0.64
CA SER A 55 8.79 -2.41 -1.93
C SER A 55 8.83 -3.91 -1.73
N ARG A 56 7.88 -4.62 -2.36
CA ARG A 56 7.71 -6.07 -2.22
C ARG A 56 7.49 -6.70 -3.58
N ARG A 57 8.10 -7.87 -3.78
CA ARG A 57 7.85 -8.68 -4.97
C ARG A 57 6.57 -9.47 -4.80
N THR A 58 5.79 -9.63 -5.86
CA THR A 58 4.61 -10.50 -5.84
C THR A 58 5.01 -11.97 -5.80
N GLU A 59 4.39 -12.73 -4.91
CA GLU A 59 4.40 -14.19 -4.89
C GLU A 59 3.00 -14.69 -5.25
N GLU A 60 2.90 -15.60 -6.22
CA GLU A 60 1.60 -16.03 -6.79
C GLU A 60 0.70 -14.86 -7.23
N GLY A 61 1.32 -13.78 -7.73
CA GLY A 61 0.63 -12.57 -8.17
C GLY A 61 0.21 -11.63 -7.05
N VAL A 62 0.61 -11.85 -5.79
CA VAL A 62 0.27 -10.99 -4.65
C VAL A 62 1.52 -10.50 -3.92
N ALA A 63 1.63 -9.20 -3.73
CA ALA A 63 2.61 -8.57 -2.83
C ALA A 63 1.92 -8.28 -1.48
N VAL A 64 2.57 -8.69 -0.39
CA VAL A 64 2.09 -8.51 0.99
C VAL A 64 2.97 -7.50 1.71
N PHE A 65 2.33 -6.50 2.33
CA PHE A 65 2.94 -5.41 3.08
C PHE A 65 2.41 -5.43 4.52
N ASP A 66 3.19 -6.00 5.44
CA ASP A 66 2.81 -6.30 6.84
C ASP A 66 3.52 -5.41 7.87
N ASP A 67 4.32 -4.45 7.41
CA ASP A 67 5.06 -3.50 8.26
C ASP A 67 4.74 -2.02 7.94
N LEU A 68 3.62 -1.75 7.28
CA LEU A 68 3.23 -0.38 6.93
C LEU A 68 2.81 0.44 8.16
N ARG A 69 3.31 1.66 8.28
CA ARG A 69 2.98 2.62 9.34
C ARG A 69 3.03 4.05 8.81
N VAL A 70 2.39 4.97 9.50
CA VAL A 70 2.49 6.41 9.22
C VAL A 70 2.91 7.14 10.49
N ASP A 71 3.90 8.01 10.38
CA ASP A 71 4.56 8.68 11.49
C ASP A 71 3.91 10.03 11.89
N SER A 72 2.73 10.31 11.35
CA SER A 72 2.00 11.55 11.55
C SER A 72 0.50 11.31 11.54
N GLU A 73 -0.22 12.04 12.40
CA GLU A 73 -1.69 12.11 12.33
C GLU A 73 -2.12 12.75 11.01
N ALA A 74 -3.06 12.12 10.32
CA ALA A 74 -3.61 12.62 9.07
C ALA A 74 -4.93 11.92 8.70
N GLY A 75 -5.89 12.69 8.19
CA GLY A 75 -7.11 12.17 7.61
C GLY A 75 -7.00 11.96 6.09
N ASP A 76 -7.92 11.16 5.54
CA ASP A 76 -8.12 10.96 4.10
C ASP A 76 -6.88 10.52 3.31
N LEU A 77 -6.01 9.73 3.93
CA LEU A 77 -4.84 9.16 3.27
C LEU A 77 -5.25 8.07 2.29
N ARG A 78 -4.50 7.94 1.18
CA ARG A 78 -4.58 6.80 0.26
C ARG A 78 -3.19 6.27 -0.03
N LEU A 79 -3.05 4.95 -0.04
CA LEU A 79 -1.87 4.29 -0.57
C LEU A 79 -1.96 4.26 -2.09
N ARG A 80 -0.87 4.61 -2.76
CA ARG A 80 -0.69 4.38 -4.20
C ARG A 80 0.24 3.20 -4.38
N ALA A 81 -0.16 2.25 -5.22
CA ALA A 81 0.64 1.11 -5.63
C ALA A 81 1.12 1.31 -7.06
N GLN A 82 2.42 1.09 -7.25
CA GLN A 82 3.11 1.30 -8.52
C GLN A 82 3.93 0.07 -8.87
N ALA A 83 3.99 -0.27 -10.16
CA ALA A 83 4.82 -1.35 -10.69
C ALA A 83 5.17 -1.05 -12.15
N ASP A 84 6.39 -1.39 -12.56
CA ASP A 84 6.89 -1.07 -13.90
C ASP A 84 5.99 -1.66 -14.99
N GLY A 85 5.57 -0.80 -15.93
CA GLY A 85 4.73 -1.19 -17.06
C GLY A 85 3.25 -1.38 -16.74
N LEU A 86 2.81 -1.11 -15.50
CA LEU A 86 1.41 -1.15 -15.08
C LEU A 86 0.90 0.26 -14.75
N SER A 87 -0.41 0.45 -14.83
CA SER A 87 -1.04 1.67 -14.34
C SER A 87 -1.07 1.68 -12.81
N ASP A 88 -0.77 2.83 -12.22
CA ASP A 88 -0.87 3.03 -10.78
C ASP A 88 -2.32 2.87 -10.31
N VAL A 89 -2.48 2.33 -9.10
CA VAL A 89 -3.78 2.20 -8.45
C VAL A 89 -3.73 2.79 -7.04
N GLU A 90 -4.84 3.38 -6.60
CA GLU A 90 -4.98 3.95 -5.26
C GLU A 90 -5.91 3.08 -4.39
N SER A 91 -5.63 3.06 -3.08
CA SER A 91 -6.48 2.41 -2.09
C SER A 91 -7.75 3.21 -1.80
N ALA A 92 -8.67 2.59 -1.06
CA ALA A 92 -9.67 3.33 -0.30
C ALA A 92 -8.98 4.30 0.68
N SER A 93 -9.69 5.36 1.08
CA SER A 93 -9.18 6.27 2.09
C SER A 93 -9.13 5.61 3.47
N PHE A 94 -8.12 5.97 4.25
CA PHE A 94 -7.95 5.58 5.66
C PHE A 94 -7.40 6.78 6.45
N GLU A 95 -7.53 6.74 7.77
CA GLU A 95 -7.06 7.79 8.66
C GLU A 95 -6.02 7.28 9.67
N ILE A 96 -5.13 8.18 10.06
CA ILE A 96 -4.15 7.97 11.11
C ILE A 96 -4.45 8.95 12.24
N ARG A 97 -4.75 8.40 13.41
CA ARG A 97 -5.12 9.19 14.60
C ARG A 97 -3.96 9.26 15.58
N ASP A 98 -3.83 10.39 16.27
CA ASP A 98 -3.08 10.44 17.53
C ASP A 98 -3.97 9.86 18.64
N ASP A 99 -3.35 9.27 19.67
CA ASP A 99 -4.06 8.52 20.71
C ASP A 99 -4.98 9.36 21.61
#